data_AF-A0A383DFC5-F1
#
_entry.id   AF-A0A383DFC5-F1
#
_cell.length_a   1.000
_cell.length_b   1.000
_cell.length_c   1.000
_cell.angle_alpha   90.00
_cell.angle_beta   90.00
_cell.angle_gamma   90.00
#
_symmetry.space_group_name_H-M   'P 1'
#
loop_
_entity.id
_entity.type
_entity.pdbx_description
1 polymer ?
#
loop_
_entity_poly.entity_id
_entity_poly.type
_entity_poly.pdbx_seq_one_letter_code
_entity_poly.pdbx_strand_id
1 'polypeptide(L)'
;VNRINIYSHPDCLKKDNGPNHPERMERLETILDAIDDLEGIEINTREAPQASIEHIELVHPLSHIDEIFAMIPETGLTGVEKEPYADTLLCPHSKDAILRACGAGIAA
;
A
#
# COMPACT_ATOMS: atom_id res chain seq x y z
N VAL A 1 13.17 -22.53 16.17
CA VAL A 1 13.22 -22.09 14.76
C VAL A 1 12.72 -20.66 14.74
N ASN A 2 13.47 -19.72 14.17
CA ASN A 2 12.99 -18.35 14.04
C ASN A 2 11.91 -18.34 12.96
N ARG A 3 10.72 -17.86 13.32
CA ARG A 3 9.58 -17.75 12.42
C ARG A 3 9.25 -16.29 12.21
N ILE A 4 9.14 -15.87 10.95
CA ILE A 4 8.79 -14.50 10.55
C ILE A 4 7.41 -14.56 9.87
N ASN A 5 6.48 -13.71 10.31
CA ASN A 5 5.22 -13.49 9.60
C ASN A 5 5.39 -12.31 8.65
N ILE A 6 4.89 -12.45 7.43
CA ILE A 6 4.98 -11.41 6.40
C ILE A 6 3.56 -11.12 5.93
N TYR A 7 3.16 -9.85 5.98
CA TYR A 7 1.86 -9.41 5.52
C TYR A 7 2.02 -8.62 4.23
N SER A 8 1.41 -9.11 3.16
CA SER A 8 1.41 -8.46 1.85
C SER A 8 0.12 -8.79 1.10
N HIS A 9 -0.19 -8.06 0.03
CA HIS A 9 -1.32 -8.36 -0.83
C HIS A 9 -1.01 -7.95 -2.28
N PRO A 10 -1.47 -8.71 -3.29
CA PRO A 10 -1.24 -8.36 -4.70
C PRO A 10 -1.74 -6.97 -5.11
N ASP A 11 -2.72 -6.39 -4.41
CA ASP A 11 -3.17 -5.02 -4.70
C ASP A 11 -2.10 -3.96 -4.42
N CYS A 12 -1.18 -4.21 -3.48
CA CYS A 12 -0.06 -3.31 -3.23
C CYS A 12 0.89 -3.21 -4.44
N LEU A 13 0.95 -4.25 -5.29
CA LEU A 13 1.72 -4.27 -6.54
C LEU A 13 1.02 -3.54 -7.69
N LYS A 14 -0.23 -3.11 -7.51
CA LYS A 14 -0.98 -2.34 -8.53
C LYS A 14 -0.89 -0.83 -8.29
N LYS A 15 -0.23 -0.40 -7.20
CA LYS A 15 -0.07 1.01 -6.88
C LYS A 15 1.03 1.64 -7.75
N ASP A 16 0.62 2.10 -8.93
CA ASP A 16 1.45 2.89 -9.82
C ASP A 16 1.54 4.36 -9.35
N ASN A 17 2.74 4.92 -9.42
CA ASN A 17 3.05 6.34 -9.19
C ASN A 17 3.61 7.01 -10.45
N GLY A 18 3.66 6.31 -11.58
CA GLY A 18 4.09 6.83 -12.86
C GLY A 18 5.61 6.80 -13.07
N PRO A 19 6.04 7.18 -14.28
CA PRO A 19 7.43 7.11 -14.68
C PRO A 19 8.30 8.08 -13.88
N ASN A 20 9.51 7.66 -13.56
CA ASN A 20 10.53 8.42 -12.81
C ASN A 20 10.18 8.75 -11.36
N HIS A 21 9.04 8.27 -10.83
CA HIS A 21 8.74 8.39 -9.40
C HIS A 21 9.65 7.44 -8.58
N PRO A 22 10.21 7.87 -7.43
CA PRO A 22 11.10 7.03 -6.62
C PRO A 22 10.35 5.91 -5.87
N GLU A 23 9.08 6.14 -5.52
CA GLU A 23 8.20 5.10 -5.00
C GLU A 23 7.62 4.27 -6.14
N ARG A 24 7.99 2.98 -6.18
CA ARG A 24 7.76 2.06 -7.29
C ARG A 24 7.30 0.70 -6.81
N MET A 25 6.36 0.09 -7.54
CA MET A 25 5.86 -1.27 -7.28
C MET A 25 6.95 -2.33 -7.36
N GLU A 26 7.93 -2.17 -8.27
CA GLU A 26 9.02 -3.14 -8.48
C GLU A 26 9.95 -3.25 -7.25
N ARG A 27 9.97 -2.24 -6.39
CA ARG A 27 10.68 -2.33 -5.10
C ARG A 27 10.05 -3.37 -4.20
N LEU A 28 8.71 -3.46 -4.19
CA LEU A 28 7.99 -4.46 -3.40
C LEU A 28 8.16 -5.85 -4.02
N GLU A 29 8.10 -5.99 -5.35
CA GLU A 29 8.38 -7.26 -6.04
C GLU A 29 9.76 -7.80 -5.66
N THR A 30 10.80 -6.95 -5.77
CA THR A 30 12.18 -7.32 -5.42
C THR A 30 12.31 -7.76 -3.95
N ILE A 31 11.59 -7.09 -3.03
CA ILE A 31 11.60 -7.46 -1.61
C ILE A 31 10.95 -8.82 -1.40
N LEU A 32 9.81 -9.08 -2.04
CA LEU A 32 9.09 -10.35 -1.92
C LEU A 32 9.92 -11.51 -2.51
N ASP A 33 10.54 -11.31 -3.68
CA ASP A 33 11.43 -12.31 -4.28
C ASP A 33 12.62 -12.61 -3.35
N ALA A 34 13.27 -11.58 -2.81
CA ALA A 34 14.41 -11.76 -1.91
C ALA A 34 14.02 -12.45 -0.59
N ILE A 35 12.78 -12.29 -0.14
CA ILE A 35 12.23 -12.98 1.03
C ILE A 35 11.99 -14.45 0.72
N ASP A 36 11.40 -14.76 -0.43
CA ASP A 36 11.13 -16.14 -0.85
C ASP A 36 12.42 -16.95 -1.04
N ASP A 37 13.53 -16.28 -1.39
CA ASP A 37 14.86 -16.87 -1.52
C ASP A 37 15.61 -17.10 -0.18
N LEU A 38 15.04 -16.68 0.97
CA LEU A 38 15.70 -16.85 2.27
C LEU A 38 15.72 -18.32 2.73
N GLU A 39 16.91 -18.82 3.03
CA GLU A 39 17.10 -20.15 3.61
C GLU A 39 17.24 -20.11 5.14
N GLY A 40 16.79 -21.17 5.82
CA GLY A 40 17.01 -21.37 7.26
C GLY A 40 16.08 -20.57 8.18
N ILE A 41 15.08 -19.87 7.63
CA ILE A 41 14.04 -19.14 8.37
C ILE A 41 12.68 -19.70 7.95
N GLU A 42 11.77 -19.91 8.92
CA GLU A 42 10.39 -20.27 8.61
C GLU A 42 9.61 -18.98 8.28
N ILE A 43 9.29 -18.79 7.00
CA ILE A 43 8.49 -17.66 6.53
C ILE A 43 7.02 -18.07 6.46
N ASN A 44 6.16 -17.30 7.14
CA ASN A 44 4.73 -17.47 7.10
C ASN A 44 4.08 -16.24 6.45
N THR A 45 3.89 -16.31 5.14
CA THR A 45 3.22 -15.25 4.37
C THR A 45 1.72 -15.29 4.62
N ARG A 46 1.16 -14.13 4.93
CA ARG A 46 -0.26 -13.90 5.19
C ARG A 46 -0.77 -12.81 4.27
N GLU A 47 -1.96 -13.01 3.73
CA GLU A 47 -2.63 -11.95 2.99
C GLU A 47 -3.02 -10.82 3.95
N ALA A 48 -2.58 -9.60 3.64
CA ALA A 48 -2.96 -8.43 4.40
C ALA A 48 -4.49 -8.21 4.29
N PRO A 49 -5.23 -8.11 5.41
CA PRO A 49 -6.66 -7.81 5.35
C PRO A 49 -6.86 -6.38 4.82
N GLN A 50 -8.08 -6.04 4.40
CA GLN A 50 -8.44 -4.63 4.25
C GLN A 50 -8.69 -4.03 5.63
N ALA A 51 -8.09 -2.88 5.92
CA ALA A 51 -8.45 -2.10 7.10
C ALA A 51 -9.91 -1.63 7.01
N SER A 52 -10.60 -1.62 8.14
CA SER A 52 -11.89 -0.95 8.23
C SER A 52 -11.68 0.56 8.41
N ILE A 53 -12.63 1.37 7.96
CA ILE A 53 -12.52 2.84 8.04
C ILE A 53 -12.42 3.28 9.50
N GLU A 54 -13.11 2.61 10.40
CA GLU A 54 -13.11 2.91 11.83
C GLU A 54 -11.71 2.78 12.44
N HIS A 55 -10.87 1.86 11.95
CA HIS A 55 -9.48 1.76 12.40
C HIS A 55 -8.63 2.93 11.91
N ILE A 56 -8.85 3.39 10.69
CA ILE A 56 -8.12 4.53 10.10
C ILE A 56 -8.56 5.84 10.78
N GLU A 57 -9.84 5.94 11.17
CA GLU A 57 -10.41 7.09 11.87
C GLU A 57 -9.80 7.39 13.25
N LEU A 58 -9.12 6.40 13.85
CA LEU A 58 -8.41 6.59 15.12
C LEU A 58 -7.29 7.64 15.02
N VAL A 59 -6.79 7.90 13.81
CA VAL A 59 -5.68 8.85 13.55
C VAL A 59 -5.98 9.87 12.46
N HIS A 60 -6.93 9.59 11.55
CA HIS A 60 -7.30 10.50 10.46
C HIS A 60 -8.79 10.86 10.50
N PRO A 61 -9.19 12.13 10.34
CA PRO A 61 -10.61 12.48 10.25
C PRO A 61 -11.31 11.80 9.06
N LEU A 62 -12.56 11.36 9.23
CA LEU A 62 -13.36 10.75 8.17
C LEU A 62 -13.40 11.62 6.90
N SER A 63 -13.56 12.94 7.05
CA SER A 63 -13.57 13.88 5.92
C SER A 63 -12.31 13.78 5.07
N HIS A 64 -11.14 13.57 5.69
CA HIS A 64 -9.88 13.42 4.97
C HIS A 64 -9.83 12.10 4.20
N ILE A 65 -10.31 11.00 4.81
CA ILE A 65 -10.37 9.68 4.17
C ILE A 65 -11.28 9.74 2.94
N ASP A 66 -12.47 10.34 3.09
CA ASP A 66 -13.44 10.51 2.01
C ASP A 66 -12.88 11.39 0.88
N GLU A 67 -12.20 12.49 1.21
CA GLU A 67 -11.53 13.36 0.24
C GLU A 67 -10.47 12.59 -0.58
N ILE A 68 -9.60 11.82 0.08
CA ILE A 68 -8.58 11.00 -0.60
C ILE A 68 -9.24 9.99 -1.54
N PHE A 69 -10.26 9.26 -1.07
CA PHE A 69 -10.94 8.27 -1.91
C PHE A 69 -11.73 8.88 -3.07
N ALA A 70 -12.28 10.09 -2.89
CA ALA A 70 -12.95 10.82 -3.96
C ALA A 70 -11.98 11.33 -5.04
N MET A 71 -10.69 11.49 -4.72
CA MET A 71 -9.65 11.90 -5.68
C MET A 71 -9.09 10.74 -6.51
N ILE A 72 -9.45 9.48 -6.21
CA ILE A 72 -8.94 8.33 -6.95
C ILE A 72 -9.47 8.37 -8.39
N PRO A 73 -8.58 8.45 -9.40
CA PRO A 73 -9.02 8.58 -10.78
C PRO A 73 -9.48 7.22 -11.35
N GLU A 74 -10.41 7.24 -12.30
CA GLU A 74 -10.76 6.03 -13.07
C GLU A 74 -9.63 5.56 -13.99
N THR A 75 -8.80 6.50 -14.48
CA THR A 75 -7.65 6.24 -15.34
C THR A 75 -6.51 7.21 -15.07
N GLY A 76 -5.26 6.78 -15.24
CA GLY A 76 -4.09 7.65 -15.11
C GLY A 76 -3.74 7.96 -13.65
N LEU A 77 -3.14 9.13 -13.43
CA LEU A 77 -2.63 9.56 -12.12
C LEU A 77 -3.23 10.90 -11.71
N THR A 78 -3.52 11.07 -10.43
CA THR A 78 -3.96 12.34 -9.82
C THR A 78 -3.09 12.63 -8.61
N GLY A 79 -2.53 13.84 -8.52
CA GLY A 79 -1.80 14.31 -7.35
C GLY A 79 -2.75 14.76 -6.24
N VAL A 80 -2.40 14.43 -4.99
CA VAL A 80 -3.19 14.82 -3.81
C VAL A 80 -2.94 16.27 -3.45
N GLU A 81 -1.67 16.67 -3.33
CA GLU A 81 -1.28 18.03 -3.00
C GLU A 81 -1.17 18.92 -4.25
N LYS A 82 -1.36 20.23 -4.06
CA LYS A 82 -1.29 21.24 -5.14
C LYS A 82 0.04 21.99 -5.17
N GLU A 83 0.99 21.60 -4.34
CA GLU A 83 2.27 22.31 -4.17
C GLU A 83 3.29 21.92 -5.27
N PRO A 84 4.27 22.79 -5.57
CA PRO A 84 5.22 22.57 -6.68
C PRO A 84 6.05 21.28 -6.60
N TYR A 85 6.14 20.67 -5.41
CA TYR A 85 6.93 19.48 -5.13
C TYR A 85 6.07 18.33 -4.57
N ALA A 86 4.76 18.34 -4.85
CA ALA A 86 3.85 17.26 -4.47
C ALA A 86 4.32 15.92 -5.04
N ASP A 87 4.42 14.91 -4.18
CA ASP A 87 4.86 13.54 -4.52
C ASP A 87 3.83 12.47 -4.17
N THR A 88 2.67 12.82 -3.60
CA THR A 88 1.60 11.86 -3.36
C THR A 88 0.70 11.74 -4.59
N LEU A 89 0.80 10.60 -5.27
CA LEU A 89 0.01 10.28 -6.46
C LEU A 89 -0.99 9.16 -6.19
N LEU A 90 -2.18 9.29 -6.77
CA LEU A 90 -3.23 8.26 -6.78
C LEU A 90 -3.40 7.72 -8.20
N CYS A 91 -3.49 6.40 -8.32
CA CYS A 91 -3.91 5.65 -9.51
C CYS A 91 -5.25 4.91 -9.26
N PRO A 92 -5.87 4.27 -10.27
CA PRO A 92 -7.16 3.59 -10.13
C PRO A 92 -7.20 2.47 -9.08
N HIS A 93 -6.04 1.88 -8.76
CA HIS A 93 -5.93 0.79 -7.79
C HIS A 93 -5.57 1.25 -6.37
N SER A 94 -5.49 2.57 -6.14
CA SER A 94 -5.02 3.11 -4.86
C SER A 94 -5.88 2.72 -3.68
N LYS A 95 -7.21 2.64 -3.85
CA LYS A 95 -8.12 2.36 -2.74
C LYS A 95 -7.79 1.04 -2.06
N ASP A 96 -7.71 -0.03 -2.85
CA ASP A 96 -7.43 -1.35 -2.32
C ASP A 96 -6.00 -1.44 -1.80
N ALA A 97 -5.02 -0.86 -2.51
CA ALA A 97 -3.63 -0.80 -2.04
C ALA A 97 -3.50 -0.10 -0.67
N ILE A 98 -4.15 1.06 -0.49
CA ILE A 98 -4.17 1.81 0.77
C ILE A 98 -4.78 0.97 1.88
N LEU A 99 -5.98 0.41 1.66
CA LEU A 99 -6.68 -0.38 2.68
C LEU A 99 -5.89 -1.65 3.06
N ARG A 100 -5.24 -2.31 2.10
CA ARG A 100 -4.38 -3.48 2.34
C ARG A 100 -3.10 -3.10 3.08
N ALA A 101 -2.47 -1.98 2.74
CA ALA A 101 -1.29 -1.49 3.46
C ALA A 101 -1.62 -1.15 4.92
N CYS A 102 -2.72 -0.44 5.18
CA CYS A 102 -3.20 -0.19 6.54
C CYS A 102 -3.51 -1.51 7.27
N GLY A 103 -4.20 -2.44 6.62
CA GLY A 103 -4.54 -3.72 7.24
C GLY A 103 -3.34 -4.61 7.53
N ALA A 104 -2.28 -4.55 6.71
CA ALA A 104 -0.99 -5.20 7.01
C ALA A 104 -0.39 -4.66 8.31
N GLY A 105 -0.37 -3.34 8.49
CA GLY A 105 0.15 -2.70 9.71
C GLY A 105 -0.68 -3.01 10.96
N ILE A 106 -2.01 -3.16 10.82
CA ILE A 106 -2.91 -3.51 11.93
C ILE A 106 -2.80 -4.99 12.32
N ALA A 107 -2.57 -5.89 11.36
CA ALA A 107 -2.54 -7.34 11.57
C ALA A 107 -1.18 -7.88 12.07
N ALA A 108 -0.12 -7.09 11.95
CA ALA A 108 1.24 -7.44 12.36
C ALA A 108 1.42 -7.46 13.89
#